data_AF-A0A8X7W6Q7-F1
#
_entry.id   AF-A0A8X7W6Q7-F1
#
_cell.length_a   1.000
_cell.length_b   1.000
_cell.length_c   1.000
_cell.angle_alpha   90.00
_cell.angle_beta   90.00
_cell.angle_gamma   90.00
#
_symmetry.space_group_name_H-M   'P 1'
#
loop_
_entity.id
_entity.type
_entity.pdbx_description
1 polymer ?
#
loop_
_entity_poly.entity_id
_entity_poly.type
_entity_poly.pdbx_seq_one_letter_code
_entity_poly.pdbx_strand_id
1 'polypeptide(L)'
;MTKDVAGEKGSFSGKDYQDPPPEPLFDATELGRWSFYRALIAEFIATLLFLYVTVMTVIGYKNQTDPTLNPDQCAGVGVLGIAWAFGGMIFILVYCTAGISGGHINPAVTFGLFLARKVTLVRAVMYMVAQCLGAICGVALVKSFQSSYYTRYGGGANGLSHGYSIGTGVAAEIIGTFVLVYTVFSATDPKRSARDSHVPVLAPLPIGFAVFIVHLATIPITGTGINPARSLGAAIIYNKDQAWDHHWIFWVGPFAGAALAAFYHQFVLRAGAVKALGSFRSQSHFAEFRMINIPRDIKVPSPKPTRGRLSGHINPAVTFGLFLARKVTLVRAVMYMVAQCLGAICGVALVKSFQSSYYTRYGGGANGLSHGYSIGTGVAAEIIGTFVLVYTVFSATDPKRSARDSHVPVLAPLPIGFAVFIVHLATIPITGTGINPARSLGAAIIYNKDQAWDHHWIFWVGPFAGAALAAFYHQFVLRAGAVKALGSFRSQSHV
;
A
#
# COMPACT_ATOMS: atom_id res chain seq x y z
N MET A 1 62.74 -15.36 6.76
CA MET A 1 62.09 -14.11 7.21
C MET A 1 60.82 -13.89 6.39
N THR A 2 59.76 -14.57 6.80
CA THR A 2 58.41 -14.45 6.24
C THR A 2 57.63 -13.49 7.14
N LYS A 3 57.16 -12.38 6.58
CA LYS A 3 56.37 -11.36 7.28
C LYS A 3 54.92 -11.83 7.37
N ASP A 4 54.43 -11.98 8.60
CA ASP A 4 53.03 -12.23 8.91
C ASP A 4 52.14 -11.05 8.48
N VAL A 5 51.17 -11.33 7.61
CA VAL A 5 50.08 -10.41 7.28
C VAL A 5 48.90 -10.77 8.19
N ALA A 6 48.81 -10.11 9.33
CA ALA A 6 47.62 -10.15 10.18
C ALA A 6 46.47 -9.41 9.49
N GLY A 7 45.51 -10.16 8.95
CA GLY A 7 44.29 -9.61 8.38
C GLY A 7 43.39 -8.99 9.46
N GLU A 8 43.23 -7.66 9.42
CA GLU A 8 42.17 -6.97 10.15
C GLU A 8 40.80 -7.43 9.64
N LYS A 9 40.10 -8.21 10.47
CA LYS A 9 38.67 -8.48 10.31
C LYS A 9 37.92 -7.17 10.52
N GLY A 10 37.66 -6.45 9.43
CA GLY A 10 36.74 -5.32 9.39
C GLY A 10 35.34 -5.75 9.85
N SER A 11 35.05 -5.52 11.13
CA SER A 11 33.70 -5.60 11.69
C SER A 11 32.86 -4.53 10.99
N PHE A 12 31.98 -4.94 10.07
CA PHE A 12 30.89 -4.09 9.58
C PHE A 12 29.94 -3.79 10.75
N SER A 13 30.27 -2.76 11.54
CA SER A 13 29.34 -2.16 12.49
C SER A 13 28.21 -1.54 11.68
N GLY A 14 27.04 -2.19 11.69
CA GLY A 14 25.83 -1.67 11.09
C GLY A 14 25.41 -0.40 11.83
N LYS A 15 25.87 0.77 11.36
CA LYS A 15 25.45 2.06 11.91
C LYS A 15 23.93 2.16 11.85
N ASP A 16 23.32 2.35 13.02
CA ASP A 16 21.90 2.56 13.20
C ASP A 16 21.47 3.90 12.57
N TYR A 17 21.02 3.87 11.32
CA TYR A 17 20.42 4.98 10.57
C TYR A 17 19.45 5.87 11.40
N GLN A 18 19.74 7.14 11.62
CA GLN A 18 18.77 8.07 12.21
C GLN A 18 17.90 8.69 11.11
N ASP A 19 16.58 8.78 11.31
CA ASP A 19 15.71 9.55 10.42
C ASP A 19 16.26 10.98 10.34
N PRO A 20 16.19 11.64 9.16
CA PRO A 20 16.71 12.99 9.03
C PRO A 20 15.88 13.91 9.93
N PRO A 21 16.46 15.03 10.40
CA PRO A 21 15.71 16.01 11.17
C PRO A 21 14.50 16.49 10.37
N PRO A 22 13.39 16.87 11.05
CA PRO A 22 12.23 17.46 10.37
C PRO A 22 12.65 18.70 9.58
N GLU A 23 12.14 18.84 8.37
CA GLU A 23 12.40 20.03 7.56
C GLU A 23 11.86 21.30 8.26
N PRO A 24 12.53 22.46 8.11
CA PRO A 24 11.94 23.73 8.48
C PRO A 24 10.63 23.94 7.72
N LEU A 25 9.64 24.54 8.37
CA LEU A 25 8.35 24.82 7.73
C LEU A 25 8.50 25.74 6.52
N PHE A 26 9.46 26.67 6.57
CA PHE A 26 9.75 27.62 5.53
C PHE A 26 11.26 27.68 5.29
N ASP A 27 11.66 27.53 4.03
CA ASP A 27 13.04 27.73 3.57
C ASP A 27 13.03 28.42 2.20
N ALA A 28 13.18 29.74 2.20
CA ALA A 28 13.22 30.52 0.96
C ALA A 28 14.54 30.35 0.19
N THR A 29 15.59 29.76 0.80
CA THR A 29 16.89 29.58 0.12
C THR A 29 16.79 28.60 -1.04
N GLU A 30 15.76 27.74 -1.05
CA GLU A 30 15.47 26.82 -2.15
C GLU A 30 15.19 27.55 -3.48
N LEU A 31 14.64 28.77 -3.43
CA LEU A 31 14.34 29.58 -4.62
C LEU A 31 15.60 30.00 -5.39
N GLY A 32 16.76 30.01 -4.73
CA GLY A 32 18.05 30.29 -5.38
C GLY A 32 18.69 29.08 -6.07
N ARG A 33 18.12 27.87 -5.91
CA ARG A 33 18.78 26.62 -6.34
C ARG A 33 18.24 26.14 -7.69
N TRP A 34 19.11 25.89 -8.65
CA TRP A 34 18.71 25.32 -9.94
C TRP A 34 18.08 23.91 -9.81
N SER A 35 18.52 23.12 -8.84
CA SER A 35 17.92 21.80 -8.54
C SER A 35 16.44 21.90 -8.17
N PHE A 36 16.01 23.00 -7.54
CA PHE A 36 14.61 23.26 -7.22
C PHE A 36 13.76 23.43 -8.49
N TYR A 37 14.18 24.31 -9.40
CA TYR A 37 13.47 24.52 -10.68
C TYR A 37 13.46 23.27 -11.56
N ARG A 38 14.56 22.50 -11.58
CA ARG A 38 14.59 21.20 -12.26
C ARG A 38 13.54 20.24 -11.70
N ALA A 39 13.36 20.23 -10.39
CA ALA A 39 12.32 19.42 -9.75
C ALA A 39 10.90 19.90 -10.11
N LEU A 40 10.67 21.22 -10.17
CA LEU A 40 9.39 21.79 -10.62
C LEU A 40 9.06 21.40 -12.07
N ILE A 41 10.04 21.51 -12.97
CA ILE A 41 9.89 21.08 -14.37
C ILE A 41 9.60 19.58 -14.45
N ALA A 42 10.29 18.76 -13.63
CA ALA A 42 10.05 17.33 -13.59
C ALA A 42 8.61 16.97 -13.14
N GLU A 43 8.09 17.62 -12.09
CA GLU A 43 6.70 17.46 -11.65
C GLU A 43 5.71 17.90 -12.73
N PHE A 44 5.94 19.06 -13.36
CA PHE A 44 5.10 19.55 -14.46
C PHE A 44 5.04 18.56 -15.63
N ILE A 45 6.19 18.13 -16.14
CA ILE A 45 6.28 17.20 -17.29
C ILE A 45 5.68 15.84 -16.93
N ALA A 46 5.95 15.32 -15.74
CA ALA A 46 5.38 14.06 -15.29
C ALA A 46 3.85 14.13 -15.22
N THR A 47 3.28 15.20 -14.63
CA THR A 47 1.82 15.34 -14.56
C THR A 47 1.20 15.56 -15.95
N LEU A 48 1.88 16.26 -16.86
CA LEU A 48 1.46 16.37 -18.26
C LEU A 48 1.36 15.00 -18.94
N LEU A 49 2.42 14.20 -18.88
CA LEU A 49 2.44 12.87 -19.49
C LEU A 49 1.43 11.93 -18.84
N PHE A 50 1.27 12.02 -17.52
CA PHE A 50 0.27 11.25 -16.78
C PHE A 50 -1.15 11.52 -17.30
N LEU A 51 -1.55 12.79 -17.41
CA LEU A 51 -2.89 13.15 -17.88
C LEU A 51 -3.08 12.87 -19.37
N TYR A 52 -2.05 13.11 -20.18
CA TYR A 52 -2.09 12.80 -21.61
C TYR A 52 -2.42 11.31 -21.85
N VAL A 53 -1.60 10.40 -21.30
CA VAL A 53 -1.78 8.96 -21.54
C VAL A 53 -3.12 8.46 -20.97
N THR A 54 -3.42 8.82 -19.73
CA THR A 54 -4.60 8.27 -19.03
C THR A 54 -5.91 8.76 -19.62
N VAL A 55 -6.04 10.05 -19.93
CA VAL A 55 -7.27 10.58 -20.54
C VAL A 55 -7.40 10.10 -21.99
N MET A 56 -6.30 9.97 -22.73
CA MET A 56 -6.33 9.36 -24.07
C MET A 56 -6.87 7.93 -24.02
N THR A 57 -6.44 7.11 -23.06
CA THR A 57 -6.96 5.74 -22.85
C THR A 57 -8.45 5.74 -22.52
N VAL A 58 -8.92 6.65 -21.65
CA VAL A 58 -10.33 6.74 -21.28
C VAL A 58 -11.21 7.08 -22.49
N ILE A 59 -10.83 8.10 -23.26
CA ILE A 59 -11.60 8.51 -24.44
C ILE A 59 -11.56 7.42 -25.53
N GLY A 60 -10.40 6.78 -25.73
CA GLY A 60 -10.26 5.65 -26.65
C GLY A 60 -11.18 4.49 -26.30
N TYR A 61 -11.23 4.09 -25.02
CA TYR A 61 -12.13 3.04 -24.54
C TYR A 61 -13.61 3.41 -24.74
N LYS A 62 -13.99 4.66 -24.39
CA LYS A 62 -15.37 5.12 -24.57
C LYS A 62 -15.80 5.15 -26.04
N ASN A 63 -14.89 5.50 -26.94
CA ASN A 63 -15.16 5.46 -28.37
C ASN A 63 -15.33 4.03 -28.90
N GLN A 64 -14.46 3.11 -28.48
CA GLN A 64 -14.50 1.70 -28.90
C GLN A 64 -15.75 0.97 -28.38
N THR A 65 -16.28 1.40 -27.23
CA THR A 65 -17.47 0.80 -26.60
C THR A 65 -18.77 1.57 -26.84
N ASP A 66 -18.76 2.57 -27.74
CA ASP A 66 -19.99 3.30 -28.07
C ASP A 66 -20.98 2.37 -28.81
N PRO A 67 -22.15 2.06 -28.22
CA PRO A 67 -23.11 1.11 -28.79
C PRO A 67 -23.76 1.62 -30.09
N THR A 68 -23.65 2.91 -30.38
CA THR A 68 -24.14 3.49 -31.64
C THR A 68 -23.17 3.27 -32.80
N LEU A 69 -21.90 2.98 -32.51
CA LEU A 69 -20.84 2.82 -33.50
C LEU A 69 -20.34 1.37 -33.59
N ASN A 70 -20.32 0.65 -32.47
CA ASN A 70 -19.76 -0.70 -32.38
C ASN A 70 -20.77 -1.67 -31.75
N PRO A 71 -21.15 -2.77 -32.43
CA PRO A 71 -22.02 -3.79 -31.86
C PRO A 71 -21.31 -4.62 -30.78
N ASP A 72 -19.98 -4.69 -30.80
CA ASP A 72 -19.19 -5.36 -29.77
C ASP A 72 -18.96 -4.44 -28.57
N GLN A 73 -19.78 -4.62 -27.54
CA GLN A 73 -19.71 -3.86 -26.28
C GLN A 73 -18.49 -4.21 -25.43
N CYS A 74 -17.76 -5.28 -25.78
CA CYS A 74 -16.55 -5.73 -25.08
C CYS A 74 -15.26 -5.27 -25.77
N ALA A 75 -15.36 -4.49 -26.87
CA ALA A 75 -14.20 -4.00 -27.59
C ALA A 75 -13.30 -3.07 -26.74
N GLY A 76 -12.01 -3.04 -27.07
CA GLY A 76 -11.02 -2.15 -26.45
C GLY A 76 -10.33 -2.72 -25.22
N VAL A 77 -9.79 -1.83 -24.38
CA VAL A 77 -8.93 -2.21 -23.23
C VAL A 77 -9.71 -2.56 -21.96
N GLY A 78 -11.02 -2.35 -21.95
CA GLY A 78 -11.87 -2.50 -20.77
C GLY A 78 -11.58 -1.47 -19.66
N VAL A 79 -12.44 -1.46 -18.63
CA VAL A 79 -12.21 -0.65 -17.42
C VAL A 79 -10.94 -1.08 -16.69
N LEU A 80 -10.56 -2.37 -16.80
CA LEU A 80 -9.29 -2.89 -16.29
C LEU A 80 -8.09 -2.20 -16.95
N GLY A 81 -8.12 -2.01 -18.27
CA GLY A 81 -7.07 -1.30 -19.00
C GLY A 81 -6.97 0.18 -18.62
N ILE A 82 -8.10 0.84 -18.32
CA ILE A 82 -8.11 2.20 -17.77
C ILE A 82 -7.38 2.21 -16.42
N ALA A 83 -7.74 1.31 -15.49
CA ALA A 83 -7.07 1.24 -14.19
C ALA A 83 -5.56 0.99 -14.34
N TRP A 84 -5.16 0.12 -15.27
CA TRP A 84 -3.75 -0.12 -15.60
C TRP A 84 -3.04 1.12 -16.13
N ALA A 85 -3.68 1.92 -16.99
CA ALA A 85 -3.09 3.16 -17.48
C ALA A 85 -2.77 4.13 -16.33
N PHE A 86 -3.71 4.32 -15.40
CA PHE A 86 -3.49 5.19 -14.24
C PHE A 86 -2.40 4.67 -13.30
N GLY A 87 -2.47 3.41 -12.87
CA GLY A 87 -1.47 2.83 -11.97
C GLY A 87 -0.09 2.66 -12.61
N GLY A 88 -0.05 2.22 -13.86
CA GLY A 88 1.17 2.02 -14.64
C GLY A 88 1.90 3.31 -14.92
N MET A 89 1.19 4.39 -15.29
CA MET A 89 1.82 5.69 -15.48
C MET A 89 2.39 6.27 -14.20
N ILE A 90 1.71 6.10 -13.05
CA ILE A 90 2.29 6.50 -11.76
C ILE A 90 3.55 5.69 -11.45
N PHE A 91 3.53 4.37 -11.66
CA PHE A 91 4.74 3.55 -11.49
C PHE A 91 5.91 4.07 -12.34
N ILE A 92 5.70 4.27 -13.65
CA ILE A 92 6.74 4.71 -14.59
C ILE A 92 7.25 6.10 -14.20
N LEU A 93 6.36 7.06 -13.99
CA LEU A 93 6.74 8.44 -13.78
C LEU A 93 7.37 8.68 -12.40
N VAL A 94 6.91 7.99 -11.35
CA VAL A 94 7.59 8.00 -10.05
C VAL A 94 8.98 7.40 -10.21
N TYR A 95 9.14 6.29 -10.96
CA TYR A 95 10.47 5.72 -11.22
C TYR A 95 11.41 6.72 -11.90
N CYS A 96 10.92 7.44 -12.92
CA CYS A 96 11.72 8.44 -13.64
C CYS A 96 12.07 9.68 -12.79
N THR A 97 11.17 10.12 -11.91
CA THR A 97 11.29 11.42 -11.22
C THR A 97 11.67 11.33 -9.73
N ALA A 98 11.65 10.14 -9.12
CA ALA A 98 11.93 9.98 -7.68
C ALA A 98 13.31 10.51 -7.27
N GLY A 99 14.33 10.36 -8.11
CA GLY A 99 15.68 10.90 -7.84
C GLY A 99 15.84 12.41 -8.08
N ILE A 100 14.86 13.04 -8.74
CA ILE A 100 14.91 14.45 -9.15
C ILE A 100 13.99 15.30 -8.28
N SER A 101 12.69 15.02 -8.28
CA SER A 101 11.69 15.78 -7.53
C SER A 101 11.19 15.08 -6.27
N GLY A 102 11.39 13.76 -6.16
CA GLY A 102 10.70 12.90 -5.19
C GLY A 102 9.52 12.14 -5.81
N GLY A 103 9.08 12.52 -7.02
CA GLY A 103 8.04 11.83 -7.78
C GLY A 103 6.67 11.89 -7.12
N HIS A 104 6.14 13.10 -6.87
CA HIS A 104 4.86 13.25 -6.19
C HIS A 104 3.69 13.15 -7.18
N ILE A 105 3.74 13.93 -8.27
CA ILE A 105 2.79 13.94 -9.40
C ILE A 105 1.33 14.17 -8.95
N ASN A 106 1.14 14.64 -7.71
CA ASN A 106 -0.13 14.68 -7.02
C ASN A 106 -0.07 15.69 -5.84
N PRO A 107 -0.98 16.68 -5.80
CA PRO A 107 -1.05 17.63 -4.69
C PRO A 107 -1.30 16.96 -3.33
N ALA A 108 -2.12 15.91 -3.26
CA ALA A 108 -2.42 15.22 -2.00
C ALA A 108 -1.19 14.46 -1.45
N VAL A 109 -0.36 13.89 -2.32
CA VAL A 109 0.92 13.27 -1.92
C VAL A 109 1.88 14.33 -1.38
N THR A 110 2.02 15.45 -2.10
CA THR A 110 2.84 16.58 -1.69
C THR A 110 2.39 17.14 -0.34
N PHE A 111 1.07 17.30 -0.16
CA PHE A 111 0.47 17.77 1.09
C PHE A 111 0.71 16.82 2.26
N GLY A 112 0.52 15.50 2.06
CA GLY A 112 0.81 14.50 3.09
C GLY A 112 2.28 14.56 3.55
N LEU A 113 3.22 14.63 2.61
CA LEU A 113 4.65 14.73 2.92
C LEU A 113 5.02 16.05 3.60
N PHE A 114 4.35 17.15 3.24
CA PHE A 114 4.46 18.44 3.94
C PHE A 114 3.99 18.33 5.40
N LEU A 115 2.80 17.78 5.66
CA LEU A 115 2.30 17.54 7.03
C LEU A 115 3.27 16.68 7.85
N ALA A 116 3.94 15.76 7.19
CA ALA A 116 4.95 14.91 7.79
C ALA A 116 6.33 15.57 7.98
N ARG A 117 6.47 16.87 7.68
CA ARG A 117 7.73 17.65 7.71
C ARG A 117 8.85 17.01 6.88
N LYS A 118 8.50 16.48 5.71
CA LYS A 118 9.45 15.95 4.71
C LYS A 118 9.65 16.86 3.50
N VAL A 119 8.83 17.90 3.40
CA VAL A 119 8.80 18.90 2.32
C VAL A 119 8.51 20.24 2.97
N THR A 120 9.19 21.31 2.55
CA THR A 120 8.95 22.68 3.02
C THR A 120 7.65 23.24 2.44
N LEU A 121 7.09 24.30 3.04
CA LEU A 121 5.88 24.95 2.52
C LEU A 121 6.09 25.52 1.12
N VAL A 122 7.23 26.17 0.86
CA VAL A 122 7.56 26.78 -0.44
C VAL A 122 7.58 25.70 -1.53
N ARG A 123 8.28 24.60 -1.29
CA ARG A 123 8.32 23.47 -2.23
C ARG A 123 6.96 22.84 -2.42
N ALA A 124 6.19 22.65 -1.35
CA ALA A 124 4.86 22.07 -1.43
C ALA A 124 3.93 22.88 -2.33
N VAL A 125 3.84 24.19 -2.12
CA VAL A 125 2.99 25.08 -2.93
C VAL A 125 3.43 25.08 -4.39
N MET A 126 4.74 25.25 -4.66
CA MET A 126 5.24 25.30 -6.02
C MET A 126 5.07 23.98 -6.78
N TYR A 127 5.20 22.83 -6.09
CA TYR A 127 4.90 21.52 -6.67
C TYR A 127 3.42 21.40 -7.04
N MET A 128 2.50 21.80 -6.14
CA MET A 128 1.07 21.73 -6.41
C MET A 128 0.68 22.58 -7.63
N VAL A 129 1.24 23.78 -7.77
CA VAL A 129 1.03 24.64 -8.94
C VAL A 129 1.58 23.98 -10.20
N ALA A 130 2.83 23.49 -10.18
CA ALA A 130 3.45 22.81 -11.33
C ALA A 130 2.65 21.58 -11.78
N GLN A 131 2.17 20.77 -10.83
CA GLN A 131 1.32 19.61 -11.10
C GLN A 131 -0.01 20.02 -11.74
N CYS A 132 -0.69 21.05 -11.23
CA CYS A 132 -1.94 21.53 -11.80
C CYS A 132 -1.76 22.04 -13.24
N LEU A 133 -0.73 22.84 -13.49
CA LEU A 133 -0.40 23.32 -14.84
C LEU A 133 -0.06 22.17 -15.79
N GLY A 134 0.72 21.19 -15.32
CA GLY A 134 1.04 19.99 -16.08
C GLY A 134 -0.22 19.21 -16.48
N ALA A 135 -1.14 19.01 -15.52
CA ALA A 135 -2.41 18.34 -15.77
C ALA A 135 -3.26 19.05 -16.83
N ILE A 136 -3.40 20.37 -16.73
CA ILE A 136 -4.14 21.19 -17.72
C ILE A 136 -3.54 21.01 -19.11
N CYS A 137 -2.21 21.13 -19.25
CA CYS A 137 -1.54 20.94 -20.54
C CYS A 137 -1.71 19.51 -21.09
N GLY A 138 -1.61 18.49 -20.23
CA GLY A 138 -1.78 17.09 -20.63
C GLY A 138 -3.17 16.80 -21.18
N VAL A 139 -4.22 17.28 -20.51
CA VAL A 139 -5.60 17.12 -20.99
C VAL A 139 -5.88 17.97 -22.24
N ALA A 140 -5.31 19.19 -22.32
CA ALA A 140 -5.44 20.04 -23.49
C ALA A 140 -4.90 19.37 -24.77
N LEU A 141 -3.78 18.66 -24.67
CA LEU A 141 -3.22 17.86 -25.78
C LEU A 141 -4.19 16.74 -26.22
N VAL A 142 -4.87 16.07 -25.28
CA VAL A 142 -5.85 15.05 -25.64
C VAL A 142 -7.03 15.67 -26.39
N LYS A 143 -7.54 16.81 -25.91
CA LYS A 143 -8.63 17.52 -26.59
C LYS A 143 -8.21 18.02 -27.97
N SER A 144 -6.97 18.48 -28.16
CA SER A 144 -6.52 18.95 -29.48
C SER A 144 -6.41 17.81 -30.50
N PHE A 145 -6.07 16.59 -30.08
CA PHE A 145 -5.96 15.44 -30.98
C PHE A 145 -7.31 14.83 -31.37
N GLN A 146 -8.32 14.92 -30.49
CA GLN A 146 -9.59 14.24 -30.69
C GLN A 146 -10.78 15.02 -30.10
N SER A 147 -10.89 16.31 -30.45
CA SER A 147 -11.84 17.26 -29.84
C SER A 147 -13.31 16.79 -29.85
N SER A 148 -13.78 16.23 -30.97
CA SER A 148 -15.15 15.73 -31.12
C SER A 148 -15.43 14.56 -30.17
N TYR A 149 -14.55 13.55 -30.17
CA TYR A 149 -14.65 12.38 -29.29
C TYR A 149 -14.47 12.76 -27.81
N TYR A 150 -13.49 13.62 -27.51
CA TYR A 150 -13.24 14.13 -26.16
C TYR A 150 -14.48 14.79 -25.56
N THR A 151 -15.13 15.67 -26.33
CA THR A 151 -16.30 16.43 -25.88
C THR A 151 -17.54 15.54 -25.74
N ARG A 152 -17.68 14.52 -26.60
CA ARG A 152 -18.78 13.54 -26.56
C ARG A 152 -18.68 12.60 -25.37
N TYR A 153 -17.46 12.15 -25.02
CA TYR A 153 -17.24 11.10 -24.02
C TYR A 153 -16.79 11.59 -22.64
N GLY A 154 -17.19 12.80 -22.25
CA GLY A 154 -17.02 13.29 -20.87
C GLY A 154 -15.62 13.84 -20.53
N GLY A 155 -14.71 13.94 -21.51
CA GLY A 155 -13.41 14.60 -21.36
C GLY A 155 -12.45 14.02 -20.30
N GLY A 156 -12.73 12.82 -19.79
CA GLY A 156 -11.99 12.23 -18.66
C GLY A 156 -12.17 12.97 -17.34
N ALA A 157 -13.18 13.84 -17.23
CA ALA A 157 -13.49 14.58 -16.01
C ALA A 157 -13.98 13.65 -14.90
N ASN A 158 -13.60 13.95 -13.66
CA ASN A 158 -14.18 13.31 -12.49
C ASN A 158 -15.55 13.92 -12.20
N GLY A 159 -16.46 13.10 -11.70
CA GLY A 159 -17.81 13.51 -11.32
C GLY A 159 -18.49 12.41 -10.53
N LEU A 160 -19.53 12.74 -9.78
CA LEU A 160 -20.29 11.76 -9.02
C LEU A 160 -21.20 10.95 -9.95
N SER A 161 -21.02 9.63 -10.01
CA SER A 161 -21.86 8.75 -10.80
C SER A 161 -23.31 8.75 -10.29
N HIS A 162 -24.26 8.65 -11.21
CA HIS A 162 -25.68 8.58 -10.87
C HIS A 162 -25.97 7.40 -9.92
N GLY A 163 -26.77 7.65 -8.89
CA GLY A 163 -27.13 6.65 -7.87
C GLY A 163 -26.19 6.60 -6.66
N TYR A 164 -25.09 7.37 -6.67
CA TYR A 164 -24.24 7.55 -5.49
C TYR A 164 -24.53 8.88 -4.80
N SER A 165 -24.50 8.88 -3.47
CA SER A 165 -24.65 10.11 -2.67
C SER A 165 -23.34 10.91 -2.65
N ILE A 166 -23.44 12.22 -2.40
CA ILE A 166 -22.27 13.09 -2.20
C ILE A 166 -21.36 12.55 -1.07
N GLY A 167 -21.97 12.10 0.03
CA GLY A 167 -21.22 11.51 1.15
C GLY A 167 -20.45 10.25 0.75
N THR A 168 -21.03 9.41 -0.12
CA THR A 168 -20.34 8.25 -0.68
C THR A 168 -19.15 8.67 -1.55
N GLY A 169 -19.31 9.67 -2.41
CA GLY A 169 -18.23 10.20 -3.24
C GLY A 169 -17.06 10.73 -2.41
N VAL A 170 -17.35 11.57 -1.41
CA VAL A 170 -16.34 12.11 -0.48
C VAL A 170 -15.61 10.98 0.24
N ALA A 171 -16.34 10.01 0.79
CA ALA A 171 -15.72 8.92 1.54
C ALA A 171 -14.85 8.02 0.65
N ALA A 172 -15.29 7.72 -0.58
CA ALA A 172 -14.51 6.95 -1.54
C ALA A 172 -13.17 7.63 -1.87
N GLU A 173 -13.18 8.95 -2.08
CA GLU A 173 -11.98 9.74 -2.35
C GLU A 173 -11.05 9.82 -1.11
N ILE A 174 -11.60 9.99 0.10
CA ILE A 174 -10.81 9.98 1.36
C ILE A 174 -10.09 8.64 1.53
N ILE A 175 -10.80 7.52 1.40
CA ILE A 175 -10.25 6.18 1.62
C ILE A 175 -9.26 5.83 0.50
N GLY A 176 -9.60 6.14 -0.75
CA GLY A 176 -8.72 5.94 -1.89
C GLY A 176 -7.40 6.70 -1.75
N THR A 177 -7.46 7.97 -1.37
CA THR A 177 -6.24 8.76 -1.14
C THR A 177 -5.50 8.33 0.12
N PHE A 178 -6.20 7.90 1.18
CA PHE A 178 -5.56 7.31 2.36
C PHE A 178 -4.71 6.10 1.96
N VAL A 179 -5.26 5.16 1.15
CA VAL A 179 -4.51 3.98 0.66
C VAL A 179 -3.27 4.40 -0.13
N LEU A 180 -3.41 5.37 -1.05
CA LEU A 180 -2.30 5.91 -1.83
C LEU A 180 -1.21 6.52 -0.93
N VAL A 181 -1.58 7.50 -0.10
CA VAL A 181 -0.60 8.28 0.69
C VAL A 181 0.02 7.44 1.80
N TYR A 182 -0.74 6.52 2.40
CA TYR A 182 -0.20 5.52 3.32
C TYR A 182 0.85 4.63 2.63
N THR A 183 0.59 4.22 1.39
CA THR A 183 1.56 3.44 0.60
C THR A 183 2.80 4.28 0.27
N VAL A 184 2.64 5.56 -0.07
CA VAL A 184 3.78 6.49 -0.25
C VAL A 184 4.65 6.55 0.99
N PHE A 185 4.06 6.74 2.17
CA PHE A 185 4.82 6.75 3.43
C PHE A 185 5.55 5.45 3.72
N SER A 186 4.93 4.32 3.40
CA SER A 186 5.53 2.99 3.57
C SER A 186 6.60 2.67 2.53
N ALA A 187 6.54 3.35 1.38
CA ALA A 187 7.45 3.21 0.24
C ALA A 187 8.61 4.22 0.27
N THR A 188 8.69 5.13 1.24
CA THR A 188 9.83 6.05 1.37
C THR A 188 11.09 5.29 1.75
N ASP A 189 12.18 5.46 0.99
CA ASP A 189 13.50 5.01 1.41
C ASP A 189 14.04 6.00 2.47
N PRO A 190 14.26 5.56 3.72
CA PRO A 190 14.87 6.44 4.70
C PRO A 190 16.28 6.89 4.27
N LYS A 191 17.04 6.02 3.57
CA LYS A 191 18.48 6.26 3.32
C LYS A 191 18.77 7.13 2.11
N ARG A 192 17.77 7.48 1.30
CA ARG A 192 17.96 8.19 0.03
C ARG A 192 17.02 9.36 -0.07
N SER A 193 17.58 10.51 -0.42
CA SER A 193 16.84 11.73 -0.73
C SER A 193 17.00 12.10 -2.20
N ALA A 194 16.02 12.80 -2.75
CA ALA A 194 16.08 13.39 -4.07
C ALA A 194 17.18 14.46 -4.14
N ARG A 195 17.73 14.66 -5.33
CA ARG A 195 18.94 15.47 -5.56
C ARG A 195 18.87 16.85 -4.89
N ASP A 196 19.90 17.16 -4.09
CA ASP A 196 20.09 18.44 -3.40
C ASP A 196 18.89 18.88 -2.53
N SER A 197 18.14 17.92 -1.98
CA SER A 197 16.98 18.14 -1.11
C SER A 197 16.86 17.02 -0.05
N HIS A 198 16.00 17.20 0.95
CA HIS A 198 15.66 16.18 1.94
C HIS A 198 14.39 15.38 1.60
N VAL A 199 13.84 15.56 0.40
CA VAL A 199 12.66 14.82 -0.06
C VAL A 199 13.04 13.34 -0.22
N PRO A 200 12.33 12.38 0.39
CA PRO A 200 12.71 10.97 0.31
C PRO A 200 12.50 10.40 -1.10
N VAL A 201 13.39 9.48 -1.51
CA VAL A 201 13.18 8.68 -2.73
C VAL A 201 12.09 7.63 -2.47
N LEU A 202 11.13 7.53 -3.38
CA LEU A 202 9.99 6.63 -3.28
C LEU A 202 10.25 5.32 -4.03
N ALA A 203 9.80 4.19 -3.47
CA ALA A 203 9.71 2.92 -4.21
C ALA A 203 8.46 2.95 -5.13
N PRO A 204 8.63 2.96 -6.46
CA PRO A 204 7.54 3.31 -7.38
C PRO A 204 6.51 2.19 -7.57
N LEU A 205 6.94 0.92 -7.52
CA LEU A 205 6.07 -0.22 -7.83
C LEU A 205 4.87 -0.33 -6.87
N PRO A 206 5.04 -0.30 -5.52
CA PRO A 206 3.90 -0.31 -4.61
C PRO A 206 2.95 0.88 -4.80
N ILE A 207 3.50 2.06 -5.12
CA ILE A 207 2.70 3.29 -5.30
C ILE A 207 1.82 3.18 -6.54
N GLY A 208 2.38 2.72 -7.67
CA GLY A 208 1.59 2.47 -8.88
C GLY A 208 0.50 1.43 -8.67
N PHE A 209 0.80 0.35 -7.94
CA PHE A 209 -0.22 -0.65 -7.57
C PHE A 209 -1.30 -0.10 -6.64
N ALA A 210 -0.97 0.77 -5.68
CA ALA A 210 -1.99 1.42 -4.84
C ALA A 210 -2.95 2.25 -5.69
N VAL A 211 -2.43 3.02 -6.65
CA VAL A 211 -3.27 3.76 -7.61
C VAL A 211 -4.13 2.81 -8.44
N PHE A 212 -3.54 1.75 -9.02
CA PHE A 212 -4.26 0.74 -9.79
C PHE A 212 -5.44 0.13 -9.02
N ILE A 213 -5.20 -0.36 -7.80
CA ILE A 213 -6.22 -1.01 -6.98
C ILE A 213 -7.33 -0.03 -6.58
N VAL A 214 -6.98 1.20 -6.22
CA VAL A 214 -7.99 2.23 -5.92
C VAL A 214 -8.85 2.53 -7.14
N HIS A 215 -8.29 2.56 -8.35
CA HIS A 215 -9.05 2.72 -9.59
C HIS A 215 -10.04 1.58 -9.82
N LEU A 216 -9.64 0.32 -9.63
CA LEU A 216 -10.54 -0.82 -9.74
C LEU A 216 -11.78 -0.69 -8.83
N ALA A 217 -11.60 -0.13 -7.63
CA ALA A 217 -12.67 0.02 -6.65
C ALA A 217 -13.52 1.30 -6.81
N THR A 218 -12.94 2.39 -7.32
CA THR A 218 -13.57 3.72 -7.25
C THR A 218 -13.96 4.33 -8.60
N ILE A 219 -13.53 3.75 -9.74
CA ILE A 219 -13.98 4.19 -11.07
C ILE A 219 -15.51 4.24 -11.16
N PRO A 220 -16.28 3.25 -10.68
CA PRO A 220 -17.74 3.28 -10.77
C PRO A 220 -18.40 4.42 -9.99
N ILE A 221 -17.74 4.93 -8.93
CA ILE A 221 -18.30 5.94 -8.03
C ILE A 221 -18.00 7.35 -8.53
N THR A 222 -16.73 7.62 -8.88
CA THR A 222 -16.25 8.99 -9.18
C THR A 222 -15.39 9.10 -10.44
N GLY A 223 -15.14 8.00 -11.14
CA GLY A 223 -14.07 7.90 -12.14
C GLY A 223 -12.65 7.94 -11.53
N THR A 224 -12.54 7.86 -10.20
CA THR A 224 -11.32 7.95 -9.38
C THR A 224 -10.57 9.27 -9.52
N GLY A 225 -10.71 10.13 -8.52
CA GLY A 225 -9.93 11.36 -8.41
C GLY A 225 -8.56 11.09 -7.81
N ILE A 226 -8.52 10.91 -6.50
CA ILE A 226 -7.38 10.73 -5.56
C ILE A 226 -6.17 11.67 -5.77
N ASN A 227 -6.31 12.62 -6.69
CA ASN A 227 -5.30 13.53 -7.19
C ASN A 227 -6.01 14.84 -7.61
N PRO A 228 -5.86 15.91 -6.81
CA PRO A 228 -6.50 17.20 -7.11
C PRO A 228 -6.06 17.82 -8.45
N ALA A 229 -4.79 17.70 -8.83
CA ALA A 229 -4.29 18.24 -10.10
C ALA A 229 -4.93 17.53 -11.31
N ARG A 230 -5.03 16.19 -11.25
CA ARG A 230 -5.71 15.38 -12.27
C ARG A 230 -7.18 15.77 -12.44
N SER A 231 -7.85 16.00 -11.32
CA SER A 231 -9.26 16.36 -11.31
C SER A 231 -9.46 17.77 -11.86
N LEU A 232 -8.64 18.73 -11.42
CA LEU A 232 -8.67 20.13 -11.88
C LEU A 232 -8.34 20.26 -13.37
N GLY A 233 -7.26 19.61 -13.84
CA GLY A 233 -6.86 19.67 -15.25
C GLY A 233 -7.95 19.19 -16.20
N ALA A 234 -8.64 18.10 -15.83
CA ALA A 234 -9.76 17.59 -16.61
C ALA A 234 -10.98 18.52 -16.57
N ALA A 235 -11.33 19.07 -15.39
CA ALA A 235 -12.45 20.00 -15.25
C ALA A 235 -12.26 21.29 -16.05
N ILE A 236 -11.06 21.88 -16.02
CA ILE A 236 -10.74 23.11 -16.76
C ILE A 236 -10.85 22.90 -18.28
N ILE A 237 -10.34 21.79 -18.82
CA ILE A 237 -10.32 21.57 -20.27
C ILE A 237 -11.67 21.08 -20.80
N TYR A 238 -12.40 20.29 -20.01
CA TYR A 238 -13.75 19.85 -20.37
C TYR A 238 -14.76 20.99 -20.27
N ASN A 239 -14.67 21.80 -19.21
CA ASN A 239 -15.43 23.01 -18.95
C ASN A 239 -16.94 22.89 -19.23
N LYS A 240 -17.59 21.92 -18.59
CA LYS A 240 -19.05 21.78 -18.56
C LYS A 240 -19.52 21.64 -17.12
N ASP A 241 -20.78 21.99 -16.86
CA ASP A 241 -21.39 21.98 -15.52
C ASP A 241 -21.14 20.66 -14.78
N GLN A 242 -21.34 19.52 -15.46
CA GLN A 242 -21.10 18.19 -14.89
C GLN A 242 -19.69 17.99 -14.28
N ALA A 243 -18.64 18.63 -14.81
CA ALA A 243 -17.28 18.50 -14.29
C ALA A 243 -16.96 19.46 -13.12
N TRP A 244 -17.75 20.53 -13.01
CA TRP A 244 -17.67 21.49 -11.91
C TRP A 244 -18.63 21.14 -10.77
N ASP A 245 -19.71 20.43 -11.09
CA ASP A 245 -20.63 19.85 -10.13
C ASP A 245 -19.89 18.96 -9.14
N HIS A 246 -19.93 19.36 -7.87
CA HIS A 246 -19.24 18.68 -6.78
C HIS A 246 -17.72 18.54 -6.97
N HIS A 247 -17.08 19.40 -7.77
CA HIS A 247 -15.62 19.36 -7.98
C HIS A 247 -14.81 19.46 -6.68
N TRP A 248 -15.34 20.18 -5.69
CA TRP A 248 -14.73 20.33 -4.36
C TRP A 248 -14.44 18.99 -3.67
N ILE A 249 -15.20 17.92 -3.99
CA ILE A 249 -14.98 16.56 -3.47
C ILE A 249 -13.54 16.11 -3.77
N PHE A 250 -13.03 16.41 -4.96
CA PHE A 250 -11.72 15.99 -5.44
C PHE A 250 -10.55 16.80 -4.90
N TRP A 251 -10.84 17.79 -4.04
CA TRP A 251 -9.85 18.52 -3.26
C TRP A 251 -9.94 18.15 -1.78
N VAL A 252 -11.16 18.26 -1.22
CA VAL A 252 -11.42 17.99 0.20
C VAL A 252 -11.18 16.52 0.53
N GLY A 253 -11.68 15.60 -0.29
CA GLY A 253 -11.51 14.16 -0.08
C GLY A 253 -10.04 13.76 -0.07
N PRO A 254 -9.26 14.05 -1.13
CA PRO A 254 -7.85 13.70 -1.18
C PRO A 254 -6.99 14.35 -0.09
N PHE A 255 -7.20 15.62 0.25
CA PHE A 255 -6.44 16.26 1.33
C PHE A 255 -6.76 15.68 2.71
N ALA A 256 -8.03 15.37 2.99
CA ALA A 256 -8.40 14.69 4.23
C ALA A 256 -7.80 13.27 4.30
N GLY A 257 -7.86 12.50 3.22
CA GLY A 257 -7.24 11.17 3.13
C GLY A 257 -5.72 11.21 3.34
N ALA A 258 -5.04 12.19 2.74
CA ALA A 258 -3.60 12.40 2.91
C ALA A 258 -3.22 12.78 4.35
N ALA A 259 -4.01 13.66 4.99
CA ALA A 259 -3.79 14.05 6.38
C ALA A 259 -3.96 12.87 7.35
N LEU A 260 -5.01 12.07 7.17
CA LEU A 260 -5.23 10.85 7.96
C LEU A 260 -4.09 9.84 7.79
N ALA A 261 -3.60 9.66 6.57
CA ALA A 261 -2.46 8.77 6.28
C ALA A 261 -1.16 9.26 6.94
N ALA A 262 -0.89 10.56 6.86
CA ALA A 262 0.26 11.17 7.54
C ALA A 262 0.19 10.97 9.05
N PHE A 263 -0.98 11.25 9.65
CA PHE A 263 -1.22 11.07 11.08
C PHE A 263 -1.01 9.61 11.50
N TYR A 264 -1.66 8.67 10.81
CA TYR A 264 -1.57 7.24 11.11
C TYR A 264 -0.12 6.73 11.05
N HIS A 265 0.60 7.06 9.97
CA HIS A 265 1.97 6.59 9.80
C HIS A 265 2.93 7.19 10.86
N GLN A 266 2.81 8.49 11.16
CA GLN A 266 3.73 9.15 12.10
C GLN A 266 3.46 8.81 13.56
N PHE A 267 2.20 8.87 13.98
CA PHE A 267 1.85 8.78 15.40
C PHE A 267 1.52 7.35 15.83
N VAL A 268 0.83 6.57 15.00
CA VAL A 268 0.43 5.20 15.34
C VAL A 268 1.55 4.21 15.05
N LEU A 269 2.09 4.20 13.82
CA LEU A 269 3.08 3.19 13.42
C LEU A 269 4.51 3.49 13.85
N ARG A 270 4.93 4.76 13.75
CA ARG A 270 6.29 5.15 14.15
C ARG A 270 6.42 5.58 15.61
N ALA A 271 5.30 5.63 16.36
CA ALA A 271 5.23 6.11 17.73
C ALA A 271 5.98 7.45 17.93
N GLY A 272 5.89 8.36 16.94
CA GLY A 272 6.63 9.63 16.95
C GLY A 272 6.39 10.46 18.22
N ALA A 273 5.17 10.39 18.77
CA ALA A 273 4.80 11.03 20.02
C ALA A 273 5.55 10.45 21.24
N VAL A 274 5.74 9.13 21.33
CA VAL A 274 6.47 8.50 22.46
C VAL A 274 7.95 8.86 22.42
N LYS A 275 8.55 8.96 21.23
CA LYS A 275 9.93 9.46 21.06
C LYS A 275 10.07 10.94 21.41
N ALA A 276 9.12 11.78 20.98
CA ALA A 276 9.14 13.21 21.28
C ALA A 276 8.97 13.45 22.79
N LEU A 277 7.98 12.82 23.42
CA LEU A 277 7.72 12.91 24.87
C LEU A 277 8.88 12.33 25.71
N GLY A 278 9.51 11.23 25.27
CA GLY A 278 10.71 10.69 25.93
C GLY A 278 11.91 11.63 25.84
N SER A 279 12.07 12.36 24.73
CA SER A 279 13.11 13.37 24.57
C SER A 279 12.88 14.60 25.47
N PHE A 280 11.64 15.05 25.62
CA PHE A 280 11.30 16.14 26.55
C PHE A 280 11.56 15.76 28.01
N ARG A 281 11.27 14.51 28.39
CA ARG A 281 11.50 14.00 29.76
C ARG A 281 12.99 13.75 30.07
N SER A 282 13.82 13.57 29.04
CA SER A 282 15.27 13.48 29.17
C SER A 282 15.95 14.85 29.25
N GLN A 283 15.30 15.92 28.78
CA GLN A 283 15.82 17.29 28.86
C GLN A 283 15.42 18.02 30.15
N SER A 284 14.53 17.46 30.98
CA SER A 284 14.05 18.09 32.22
C SER A 284 14.95 17.86 33.46
N HIS A 285 16.23 17.55 33.29
CA HIS A 285 17.20 17.58 34.38
C HIS A 285 18.48 18.26 33.92
N PHE A 286 18.59 19.57 34.16
CA PHE A 286 19.84 20.23 34.56
C PHE A 286 19.57 21.65 35.04
N ALA A 287 19.21 21.76 36.32
CA ALA A 287 19.62 22.88 37.16
C ALA A 287 19.84 22.33 38.58
N GLU A 288 20.97 22.73 39.16
CA GLU A 288 21.39 22.60 40.56
C GLU A 288 22.22 21.38 41.02
N PHE A 289 23.47 21.76 41.34
CA PHE A 289 24.30 21.43 42.50
C PHE A 289 25.13 20.13 42.55
N ARG A 290 26.46 20.36 42.57
CA ARG A 290 27.52 19.43 42.98
C ARG A 290 27.32 19.00 44.44
N MET A 291 27.33 17.69 44.70
CA MET A 291 28.32 17.03 45.56
C MET A 291 28.08 15.51 45.64
N ILE A 292 29.16 14.78 45.91
CA ILE A 292 29.28 13.34 46.24
C ILE A 292 29.52 12.40 45.03
N ASN A 293 30.77 11.91 44.97
CA ASN A 293 31.24 10.80 44.16
C ASN A 293 30.60 9.49 44.64
N ILE A 294 29.81 8.84 43.78
CA ILE A 294 29.40 7.44 43.92
C ILE A 294 29.87 6.72 42.65
N PRO A 295 30.64 5.62 42.75
CA PRO A 295 31.10 4.87 41.58
C PRO A 295 29.91 4.25 40.83
N ARG A 296 29.72 4.65 39.56
CA ARG A 296 28.69 4.11 38.67
C ARG A 296 29.21 2.87 37.92
N ASP A 297 29.37 1.76 38.63
CA ASP A 297 29.58 0.45 38.00
C ASP A 297 28.31 -0.41 38.07
N ILE A 298 27.24 0.08 37.44
CA ILE A 298 26.13 -0.75 37.00
C ILE A 298 25.79 -0.33 35.57
N LYS A 299 26.37 -1.03 34.59
CA LYS A 299 25.85 -1.03 33.21
C LYS A 299 24.51 -1.75 33.22
N VAL A 300 23.44 -1.03 33.51
CA VAL A 300 22.09 -1.49 33.16
C VAL A 300 22.08 -1.61 31.63
N PRO A 301 21.84 -2.79 31.05
CA PRO A 301 21.77 -2.91 29.60
C PRO A 301 20.59 -2.07 29.12
N SER A 302 20.86 -0.93 28.50
CA SER A 302 19.82 -0.25 27.72
C SER A 302 19.33 -1.24 26.67
N PRO A 303 18.02 -1.49 26.53
CA PRO A 303 17.52 -2.38 25.51
C PRO A 303 18.01 -1.88 24.14
N LYS A 304 18.83 -2.69 23.46
CA LYS A 304 19.29 -2.40 22.10
C LYS A 304 18.04 -2.28 21.23
N PRO A 305 17.84 -1.16 20.50
CA PRO A 305 16.70 -1.04 19.62
C PRO A 305 16.91 -1.98 18.43
N THR A 306 16.37 -3.20 18.51
CA THR A 306 16.35 -4.14 17.38
C THR A 306 15.39 -3.60 16.31
N ARG A 307 15.98 -2.98 15.29
CA ARG A 307 15.26 -2.39 14.17
C ARG A 307 14.78 -3.46 13.20
N GLY A 308 13.54 -3.87 13.39
CA GLY A 308 12.81 -4.60 12.36
C GLY A 308 11.78 -3.73 11.64
N ARG A 309 11.49 -4.10 10.39
CA ARG A 309 10.37 -3.57 9.59
C ARG A 309 9.07 -4.21 10.14
N LEU A 310 7.96 -3.50 10.32
CA LEU A 310 6.70 -4.16 10.72
C LEU A 310 6.40 -5.31 9.74
N SER A 311 6.37 -6.54 10.22
CA SER A 311 5.90 -7.69 9.45
C SER A 311 4.43 -7.87 9.78
N GLY A 312 3.59 -7.17 9.02
CA GLY A 312 2.14 -7.27 9.12
C GLY A 312 1.62 -8.23 8.06
N HIS A 313 0.82 -9.21 8.47
CA HIS A 313 -0.08 -9.95 7.59
C HIS A 313 -1.50 -9.78 8.11
N ILE A 314 -2.47 -9.94 7.22
CA ILE A 314 -3.89 -9.69 7.49
C ILE A 314 -4.73 -10.98 7.45
N ASN A 315 -4.08 -12.14 7.59
CA ASN A 315 -4.71 -13.45 7.42
C ASN A 315 -4.55 -14.31 8.70
N PRO A 316 -5.65 -14.69 9.36
CA PRO A 316 -5.64 -15.58 10.52
C PRO A 316 -4.95 -16.91 10.27
N ALA A 317 -5.08 -17.50 9.08
CA ALA A 317 -4.41 -18.76 8.76
C ALA A 317 -2.88 -18.61 8.72
N VAL A 318 -2.38 -17.48 8.22
CA VAL A 318 -0.94 -17.16 8.29
C VAL A 318 -0.51 -16.97 9.75
N THR A 319 -1.32 -16.29 10.57
CA THR A 319 -1.08 -16.14 12.02
C THR A 319 -0.96 -17.49 12.70
N PHE A 320 -1.86 -18.41 12.39
CA PHE A 320 -1.89 -19.77 12.93
C PHE A 320 -0.65 -20.58 12.50
N GLY A 321 -0.29 -20.53 11.21
CA GLY A 321 0.93 -21.17 10.72
C GLY A 321 2.19 -20.65 11.44
N LEU A 322 2.32 -19.32 11.60
CA LEU A 322 3.45 -18.72 12.33
C LEU A 322 3.49 -19.14 13.81
N PHE A 323 2.33 -19.28 14.45
CA PHE A 323 2.24 -19.81 15.81
C PHE A 323 2.73 -21.26 15.89
N LEU A 324 2.27 -22.15 15.00
CA LEU A 324 2.72 -23.55 14.95
C LEU A 324 4.23 -23.67 14.68
N ALA A 325 4.77 -22.80 13.83
CA ALA A 325 6.21 -22.71 13.57
C ALA A 325 7.02 -22.03 14.70
N ARG A 326 6.39 -21.75 15.86
CA ARG A 326 6.97 -21.07 17.03
C ARG A 326 7.59 -19.70 16.73
N LYS A 327 7.01 -18.97 15.77
CA LYS A 327 7.42 -17.60 15.40
C LYS A 327 6.64 -16.51 16.13
N VAL A 328 5.45 -16.85 16.64
CA VAL A 328 4.55 -15.96 17.37
C VAL A 328 4.03 -16.70 18.61
N THR A 329 3.94 -16.00 19.75
CA THR A 329 3.35 -16.54 20.98
C THR A 329 1.84 -16.67 20.87
N LEU A 330 1.20 -17.59 21.60
CA LEU A 330 -0.25 -17.77 21.59
C LEU A 330 -1.04 -16.46 21.80
N VAL A 331 -0.69 -15.68 22.83
CA VAL A 331 -1.37 -14.41 23.15
C VAL A 331 -1.35 -13.44 21.97
N ARG A 332 -0.16 -13.22 21.38
CA ARG A 332 -0.01 -12.36 20.19
C ARG A 332 -0.79 -12.90 18.98
N ALA A 333 -0.78 -14.21 18.78
CA ALA A 333 -1.52 -14.83 17.68
C ALA A 333 -3.02 -14.58 17.81
N VAL A 334 -3.59 -14.80 19.00
CA VAL A 334 -5.01 -14.52 19.27
C VAL A 334 -5.34 -13.05 19.04
N MET A 335 -4.54 -12.13 19.60
CA MET A 335 -4.77 -10.69 19.42
C MET A 335 -4.72 -10.27 17.93
N TYR A 336 -3.78 -10.81 17.16
CA TYR A 336 -3.70 -10.54 15.72
C TYR A 336 -4.92 -11.07 14.96
N MET A 337 -5.36 -12.30 15.25
CA MET A 337 -6.56 -12.86 14.59
C MET A 337 -7.81 -12.04 14.90
N VAL A 338 -8.01 -11.62 16.16
CA VAL A 338 -9.14 -10.76 16.55
C VAL A 338 -9.09 -9.43 15.80
N ALA A 339 -7.93 -8.76 15.79
CA ALA A 339 -7.77 -7.49 15.08
C ALA A 339 -8.00 -7.63 13.57
N GLN A 340 -7.55 -8.73 12.96
CA GLN A 340 -7.77 -9.04 11.54
C GLN A 340 -9.27 -9.22 11.24
N CYS A 341 -10.00 -9.97 12.07
CA CYS A 341 -11.44 -10.17 11.93
C CYS A 341 -12.22 -8.86 12.09
N LEU A 342 -11.92 -8.08 13.13
CA LEU A 342 -12.57 -6.77 13.35
C LEU A 342 -12.31 -5.83 12.17
N GLY A 343 -11.07 -5.76 11.68
CA GLY A 343 -10.72 -4.96 10.51
C GLY A 343 -11.49 -5.38 9.26
N ALA A 344 -11.66 -6.70 9.04
CA ALA A 344 -12.44 -7.21 7.92
C ALA A 344 -13.93 -6.86 8.04
N ILE A 345 -14.53 -7.01 9.23
CA ILE A 345 -15.93 -6.63 9.49
C ILE A 345 -16.14 -5.14 9.22
N CYS A 346 -15.28 -4.27 9.76
CA CYS A 346 -15.35 -2.84 9.53
C CYS A 346 -15.19 -2.49 8.04
N GLY A 347 -14.24 -3.13 7.34
CA GLY A 347 -14.02 -2.90 5.91
C GLY A 347 -15.24 -3.27 5.06
N VAL A 348 -15.87 -4.41 5.33
CA VAL A 348 -17.08 -4.83 4.59
C VAL A 348 -18.28 -3.98 4.97
N ALA A 349 -18.44 -3.59 6.24
CA ALA A 349 -19.51 -2.69 6.67
C ALA A 349 -19.45 -1.35 5.93
N LEU A 350 -18.24 -0.84 5.71
CA LEU A 350 -17.97 0.39 4.96
C LEU A 350 -18.34 0.24 3.47
N VAL A 351 -18.08 -0.92 2.86
CA VAL A 351 -18.55 -1.19 1.50
C VAL A 351 -20.09 -1.19 1.47
N LYS A 352 -20.76 -1.89 2.40
CA LYS A 352 -22.23 -1.91 2.46
C LYS A 352 -22.83 -0.52 2.66
N SER A 353 -22.22 0.34 3.48
CA SER A 353 -22.75 1.70 3.70
C SER A 353 -22.69 2.57 2.44
N PHE A 354 -21.69 2.36 1.57
CA PHE A 354 -21.53 3.13 0.34
C PHE A 354 -22.37 2.62 -0.82
N GLN A 355 -22.62 1.32 -0.88
CA GLN A 355 -23.24 0.67 -2.04
C GLN A 355 -24.26 -0.39 -1.61
N SER A 356 -25.12 -0.07 -0.63
CA SER A 356 -26.04 -1.03 0.01
C SER A 356 -26.88 -1.82 -1.00
N SER A 357 -27.45 -1.16 -2.01
CA SER A 357 -28.29 -1.81 -3.02
C SER A 357 -27.50 -2.83 -3.86
N TYR A 358 -26.33 -2.44 -4.35
CA TYR A 358 -25.45 -3.33 -5.12
C TYR A 358 -24.87 -4.45 -4.26
N TYR A 359 -24.47 -4.12 -3.03
CA TYR A 359 -23.94 -5.05 -2.05
C TYR A 359 -24.94 -6.18 -1.78
N THR A 360 -26.20 -5.85 -1.50
CA THR A 360 -27.24 -6.87 -1.22
C THR A 360 -27.63 -7.65 -2.47
N ARG A 361 -27.59 -7.03 -3.66
CA ARG A 361 -27.92 -7.67 -4.94
C ARG A 361 -26.87 -8.69 -5.38
N TYR A 362 -25.59 -8.42 -5.15
CA TYR A 362 -24.47 -9.24 -5.64
C TYR A 362 -23.82 -10.11 -4.55
N GLY A 363 -24.57 -10.50 -3.52
CA GLY A 363 -24.10 -11.47 -2.53
C GLY A 363 -23.13 -10.93 -1.47
N GLY A 364 -22.96 -9.62 -1.36
CA GLY A 364 -22.14 -8.97 -0.33
C GLY A 364 -20.66 -9.34 -0.33
N GLY A 365 -20.19 -9.98 -1.40
CA GLY A 365 -18.85 -10.56 -1.48
C GLY A 365 -18.64 -11.78 -0.57
N ALA A 366 -19.70 -12.37 -0.01
CA ALA A 366 -19.60 -13.58 0.81
C ALA A 366 -19.03 -14.76 0.01
N ASN A 367 -18.19 -15.55 0.66
CA ASN A 367 -17.74 -16.82 0.08
C ASN A 367 -18.88 -17.84 0.15
N GLY A 368 -18.92 -18.75 -0.81
CA GLY A 368 -19.88 -19.84 -0.87
C GLY A 368 -19.36 -20.94 -1.77
N LEU A 369 -19.85 -22.16 -1.58
CA LEU A 369 -19.55 -23.28 -2.47
C LEU A 369 -20.37 -23.10 -3.76
N SER A 370 -19.69 -23.04 -4.90
CA SER A 370 -20.35 -22.88 -6.19
C SER A 370 -21.15 -24.12 -6.58
N HIS A 371 -22.27 -23.91 -7.28
CA HIS A 371 -23.14 -25.00 -7.72
C HIS A 371 -22.38 -26.02 -8.59
N GLY A 372 -22.57 -27.31 -8.31
CA GLY A 372 -21.88 -28.40 -9.01
C GLY A 372 -20.57 -28.86 -8.37
N TYR A 373 -20.08 -28.17 -7.33
CA TYR A 373 -18.94 -28.63 -6.54
C TYR A 373 -19.37 -29.33 -5.26
N SER A 374 -18.68 -30.41 -4.90
CA SER A 374 -18.90 -31.10 -3.63
C SER A 374 -18.27 -30.35 -2.47
N ILE A 375 -18.77 -30.57 -1.25
CA ILE A 375 -18.17 -30.04 -0.01
C ILE A 375 -16.68 -30.45 0.08
N GLY A 376 -16.36 -31.69 -0.28
CA GLY A 376 -14.97 -32.18 -0.30
C GLY A 376 -14.08 -31.39 -1.26
N THR A 377 -14.60 -31.01 -2.42
CA THR A 377 -13.87 -30.16 -3.39
C THR A 377 -13.63 -28.76 -2.83
N GLY A 378 -14.62 -28.15 -2.18
CA GLY A 378 -14.46 -26.85 -1.53
C GLY A 378 -13.41 -26.87 -0.42
N VAL A 379 -13.45 -27.85 0.47
CA VAL A 379 -12.46 -28.02 1.54
C VAL A 379 -11.06 -28.23 0.97
N ALA A 380 -10.91 -29.10 -0.03
CA ALA A 380 -9.62 -29.35 -0.67
C ALA A 380 -9.05 -28.08 -1.32
N ALA A 381 -9.88 -27.30 -2.02
CA ALA A 381 -9.47 -26.04 -2.65
C ALA A 381 -8.93 -25.04 -1.62
N GLU A 382 -9.58 -24.88 -0.47
CA GLU A 382 -9.12 -23.99 0.60
C GLU A 382 -7.86 -24.49 1.30
N ILE A 383 -7.74 -25.81 1.54
CA ILE A 383 -6.52 -26.41 2.11
C ILE A 383 -5.33 -26.16 1.18
N ILE A 384 -5.46 -26.49 -0.10
CA ILE A 384 -4.38 -26.37 -1.08
C ILE A 384 -4.03 -24.89 -1.29
N GLY A 385 -5.03 -24.03 -1.44
CA GLY A 385 -4.83 -22.60 -1.63
C GLY A 385 -4.10 -21.95 -0.44
N THR A 386 -4.51 -22.27 0.79
CA THR A 386 -3.82 -21.74 1.97
C THR A 386 -2.46 -22.39 2.21
N PHE A 387 -2.27 -23.68 1.87
CA PHE A 387 -0.96 -24.31 1.90
C PHE A 387 0.03 -23.55 1.01
N VAL A 388 -0.33 -23.26 -0.25
CA VAL A 388 0.51 -22.49 -1.18
C VAL A 388 0.86 -21.13 -0.58
N LEU A 389 -0.13 -20.39 -0.06
CA LEU A 389 0.09 -19.09 0.57
C LEU A 389 1.08 -19.17 1.75
N VAL A 390 0.82 -20.05 2.71
CA VAL A 390 1.62 -20.14 3.95
C VAL A 390 3.00 -20.73 3.67
N TYR A 391 3.11 -21.66 2.73
CA TYR A 391 4.38 -22.17 2.23
C TYR A 391 5.22 -21.04 1.61
N THR A 392 4.65 -20.22 0.74
CA THR A 392 5.35 -19.07 0.16
C THR A 392 5.75 -18.07 1.23
N VAL A 393 4.91 -17.82 2.24
CA VAL A 393 5.27 -16.99 3.39
C VAL A 393 6.53 -17.52 4.06
N PHE A 394 6.57 -18.82 4.41
CA PHE A 394 7.76 -19.38 5.06
C PHE A 394 9.00 -19.35 4.18
N SER A 395 8.87 -19.77 2.92
CA SER A 395 9.99 -19.90 1.98
C SER A 395 10.56 -18.55 1.55
N ALA A 396 9.73 -17.51 1.47
CA ALA A 396 10.14 -16.18 1.04
C ALA A 396 10.55 -15.26 2.21
N THR A 397 10.30 -15.66 3.45
CA THR A 397 10.75 -14.89 4.63
C THR A 397 12.23 -15.10 4.93
N ASP A 398 12.97 -13.99 5.08
CA ASP A 398 14.39 -14.04 5.47
C ASP A 398 14.52 -14.34 6.99
N PRO A 399 15.11 -15.49 7.39
CA PRO A 399 15.25 -15.85 8.79
C PRO A 399 16.25 -14.97 9.55
N LYS A 400 17.07 -14.16 8.86
CA LYS A 400 18.05 -13.24 9.48
C LYS A 400 17.48 -11.83 9.72
N ARG A 401 16.25 -11.54 9.28
CA ARG A 401 15.59 -10.23 9.46
C ARG A 401 14.26 -10.39 10.19
N SER A 402 14.21 -9.95 11.45
CA SER A 402 12.97 -9.89 12.25
C SER A 402 12.32 -8.51 12.16
N ALA A 403 11.02 -8.45 12.42
CA ALA A 403 10.22 -7.26 12.56
C ALA A 403 10.44 -6.54 13.89
N ARG A 404 10.09 -5.25 13.95
CA ARG A 404 10.33 -4.43 15.15
C ARG A 404 9.63 -5.07 16.35
N ASP A 405 10.34 -5.20 17.47
CA ASP A 405 9.83 -5.64 18.77
C ASP A 405 9.08 -7.00 18.75
N SER A 406 9.34 -7.83 17.73
CA SER A 406 8.71 -9.14 17.55
C SER A 406 9.63 -10.14 16.85
N HIS A 407 9.58 -11.41 17.26
CA HIS A 407 10.32 -12.51 16.61
C HIS A 407 9.75 -12.89 15.21
N VAL A 408 8.92 -12.03 14.61
CA VAL A 408 8.23 -12.28 13.33
C VAL A 408 9.18 -11.93 12.19
N PRO A 409 9.43 -12.81 11.22
CA PRO A 409 10.35 -12.53 10.12
C PRO A 409 9.76 -11.52 9.13
N VAL A 410 10.61 -10.74 8.45
CA VAL A 410 10.18 -9.79 7.42
C VAL A 410 9.63 -10.55 6.20
N LEU A 411 8.33 -10.36 5.92
CA LEU A 411 7.63 -10.96 4.79
C LEU A 411 8.17 -10.41 3.45
N ALA A 412 8.21 -11.26 2.43
CA ALA A 412 8.49 -10.87 1.05
C ALA A 412 7.17 -10.59 0.30
N PRO A 413 6.77 -9.31 0.13
CA PRO A 413 5.41 -8.98 -0.28
C PRO A 413 5.07 -9.42 -1.71
N LEU A 414 6.05 -9.39 -2.62
CA LEU A 414 5.84 -9.76 -4.02
C LEU A 414 5.55 -11.27 -4.19
N PRO A 415 6.41 -12.21 -3.72
CA PRO A 415 6.10 -13.63 -3.78
C PRO A 415 4.76 -13.98 -3.13
N ILE A 416 4.48 -13.41 -1.96
CA ILE A 416 3.21 -13.64 -1.25
C ILE A 416 2.02 -13.14 -2.07
N GLY A 417 2.10 -11.93 -2.63
CA GLY A 417 1.07 -11.35 -3.47
C GLY A 417 0.79 -12.20 -4.73
N PHE A 418 1.84 -12.67 -5.41
CA PHE A 418 1.69 -13.57 -6.55
C PHE A 418 1.08 -14.92 -6.17
N ALA A 419 1.48 -15.51 -5.04
CA ALA A 419 0.88 -16.74 -4.55
C ALA A 419 -0.63 -16.55 -4.29
N VAL A 420 -1.01 -15.46 -3.63
CA VAL A 420 -2.43 -15.11 -3.43
C VAL A 420 -3.15 -14.98 -4.78
N PHE A 421 -2.58 -14.25 -5.74
CA PHE A 421 -3.17 -14.06 -7.07
C PHE A 421 -3.42 -15.39 -7.80
N ILE A 422 -2.42 -16.27 -7.87
CA ILE A 422 -2.56 -17.58 -8.52
C ILE A 422 -3.61 -18.44 -7.84
N VAL A 423 -3.64 -18.44 -6.50
CA VAL A 423 -4.66 -19.16 -5.74
C VAL A 423 -6.06 -18.62 -6.02
N HIS A 424 -6.22 -17.30 -6.15
CA HIS A 424 -7.51 -16.70 -6.52
C HIS A 424 -7.96 -17.16 -7.92
N LEU A 425 -7.08 -17.16 -8.91
CA LEU A 425 -7.42 -17.66 -10.25
C LEU A 425 -7.93 -19.11 -10.23
N ALA A 426 -7.34 -19.96 -9.39
CA ALA A 426 -7.72 -21.37 -9.31
C ALA A 426 -8.98 -21.62 -8.46
N THR A 427 -9.21 -20.84 -7.41
CA THR A 427 -10.21 -21.18 -6.37
C THR A 427 -11.45 -20.28 -6.38
N ILE A 428 -11.43 -19.12 -7.05
CA ILE A 428 -12.62 -18.27 -7.20
C ILE A 428 -13.82 -19.07 -7.77
N PRO A 429 -13.67 -19.87 -8.84
CA PRO A 429 -14.79 -20.61 -9.41
C PRO A 429 -15.41 -21.65 -8.45
N ILE A 430 -14.64 -22.14 -7.48
CA ILE A 430 -15.06 -23.22 -6.58
C ILE A 430 -15.71 -22.65 -5.30
N THR A 431 -15.06 -21.69 -4.66
CA THR A 431 -15.42 -21.21 -3.32
C THR A 431 -15.48 -19.68 -3.19
N GLY A 432 -15.17 -18.95 -4.26
CA GLY A 432 -14.87 -17.52 -4.20
C GLY A 432 -13.55 -17.18 -3.48
N THR A 433 -12.71 -18.19 -3.21
CA THR A 433 -11.41 -18.09 -2.50
C THR A 433 -11.53 -17.58 -1.05
N GLY A 434 -11.74 -18.52 -0.12
CA GLY A 434 -11.86 -18.27 1.31
C GLY A 434 -10.56 -18.42 2.12
N ILE A 435 -9.39 -18.37 1.47
CA ILE A 435 -8.07 -18.69 2.08
C ILE A 435 -7.66 -17.75 3.22
N ASN A 436 -8.43 -16.68 3.43
CA ASN A 436 -8.33 -15.75 4.54
C ASN A 436 -9.62 -15.79 5.39
N PRO A 437 -9.61 -16.48 6.54
CA PRO A 437 -10.79 -16.60 7.40
C PRO A 437 -11.40 -15.26 7.83
N ALA A 438 -10.58 -14.23 8.08
CA ALA A 438 -11.08 -12.92 8.47
C ALA A 438 -11.90 -12.26 7.35
N ARG A 439 -11.44 -12.38 6.09
CA ARG A 439 -12.14 -11.86 4.91
C ARG A 439 -13.49 -12.55 4.74
N SER A 440 -13.50 -13.88 4.84
CA SER A 440 -14.72 -14.69 4.72
C SER A 440 -15.71 -14.34 5.83
N LEU A 441 -15.23 -14.23 7.09
CA LEU A 441 -16.05 -13.87 8.26
C LEU A 441 -16.66 -12.48 8.13
N GLY A 442 -15.86 -11.47 7.79
CA GLY A 442 -16.35 -10.09 7.64
C GLY A 442 -17.46 -9.99 6.59
N ALA A 443 -17.32 -10.70 5.47
CA ALA A 443 -18.34 -10.74 4.43
C ALA A 443 -19.62 -11.45 4.91
N ALA A 444 -19.50 -12.59 5.58
CA ALA A 444 -20.65 -13.34 6.08
C ALA A 444 -21.45 -12.56 7.13
N ILE A 445 -20.78 -11.94 8.09
CA ILE A 445 -21.42 -11.14 9.17
C ILE A 445 -22.21 -9.96 8.60
N ILE A 446 -21.65 -9.23 7.63
CA ILE A 446 -22.27 -8.00 7.13
C ILE A 446 -23.37 -8.30 6.08
N TYR A 447 -23.20 -9.36 5.29
CA TYR A 447 -24.23 -9.80 4.35
C TYR A 447 -25.41 -10.45 5.06
N ASN A 448 -25.13 -11.27 6.09
CA ASN A 448 -26.10 -11.89 7.00
C ASN A 448 -27.32 -12.53 6.31
N LYS A 449 -27.08 -13.43 5.35
CA LYS A 449 -28.10 -14.28 4.72
C LYS A 449 -27.67 -15.75 4.81
N ASP A 450 -28.63 -16.66 4.75
CA ASP A 450 -28.42 -18.12 4.92
C ASP A 450 -27.29 -18.65 4.01
N GLN A 451 -27.29 -18.25 2.74
CA GLN A 451 -26.27 -18.62 1.75
C GLN A 451 -24.82 -18.31 2.18
N ALA A 452 -24.62 -17.30 3.02
CA ALA A 452 -23.29 -16.92 3.52
C ALA A 452 -22.79 -17.84 4.64
N TRP A 453 -23.72 -18.52 5.32
CA TRP A 453 -23.49 -19.31 6.53
C TRP A 453 -23.53 -20.82 6.26
N ASP A 454 -24.28 -21.28 5.26
CA ASP A 454 -24.51 -22.70 4.93
C ASP A 454 -23.23 -23.57 4.91
N HIS A 455 -22.11 -23.00 4.44
CA HIS A 455 -20.81 -23.69 4.38
C HIS A 455 -19.65 -22.88 4.95
N HIS A 456 -19.94 -21.92 5.85
CA HIS A 456 -18.93 -20.98 6.34
C HIS A 456 -17.74 -21.65 7.06
N TRP A 457 -17.99 -22.78 7.73
CA TRP A 457 -16.97 -23.54 8.44
C TRP A 457 -15.80 -23.98 7.55
N ILE A 458 -16.04 -24.17 6.23
CA ILE A 458 -15.01 -24.52 5.25
C ILE A 458 -13.89 -23.47 5.23
N PHE A 459 -14.26 -22.19 5.38
CA PHE A 459 -13.33 -21.04 5.34
C PHE A 459 -12.55 -20.83 6.64
N TRP A 460 -12.74 -21.70 7.64
CA TRP A 460 -11.91 -21.79 8.83
C TRP A 460 -11.10 -23.07 8.83
N VAL A 461 -11.78 -24.20 8.66
CA VAL A 461 -11.16 -25.54 8.69
C VAL A 461 -10.15 -25.70 7.57
N GLY A 462 -10.53 -25.35 6.33
CA GLY A 462 -9.64 -25.48 5.17
C GLY A 462 -8.36 -24.65 5.33
N PRO A 463 -8.45 -23.33 5.57
CA PRO A 463 -7.27 -22.50 5.73
C PRO A 463 -6.38 -22.89 6.92
N PHE A 464 -6.95 -23.27 8.07
CA PHE A 464 -6.13 -23.72 9.21
C PHE A 464 -5.44 -25.07 8.96
N ALA A 465 -6.11 -26.02 8.31
CA ALA A 465 -5.49 -27.27 7.91
C ALA A 465 -4.35 -27.03 6.89
N GLY A 466 -4.57 -26.19 5.87
CA GLY A 466 -3.53 -25.81 4.90
C GLY A 466 -2.32 -25.12 5.56
N ALA A 467 -2.57 -24.21 6.51
CA ALA A 467 -1.53 -23.54 7.27
C ALA A 467 -0.73 -24.51 8.17
N ALA A 468 -1.39 -25.47 8.81
CA ALA A 468 -0.75 -26.48 9.64
C ALA A 468 0.16 -27.40 8.81
N LEU A 469 -0.33 -27.87 7.65
CA LEU A 469 0.45 -28.67 6.71
C LEU A 469 1.70 -27.91 6.21
N ALA A 470 1.56 -26.63 5.87
CA ALA A 470 2.68 -25.81 5.43
C ALA A 470 3.72 -25.60 6.56
N ALA A 471 3.26 -25.37 7.79
CA ALA A 471 4.14 -25.23 8.95
C ALA A 471 4.91 -26.52 9.25
N PHE A 472 4.22 -27.66 9.22
CA PHE A 472 4.81 -28.98 9.39
C PHE A 472 5.86 -29.25 8.29
N TYR A 473 5.50 -29.06 7.02
CA TYR A 473 6.41 -29.26 5.89
C TYR A 473 7.68 -28.41 6.02
N HIS A 474 7.53 -27.12 6.33
CA HIS A 474 8.68 -26.23 6.51
C HIS A 474 9.56 -26.64 7.70
N GLN A 475 8.97 -27.08 8.82
CA GLN A 475 9.73 -27.46 10.01
C GLN A 475 10.47 -28.79 9.84
N PHE A 476 9.84 -29.80 9.25
CA PHE A 476 10.37 -31.17 9.21
C PHE A 476 11.02 -31.55 7.89
N VAL A 477 10.68 -30.91 6.77
CA VAL A 477 11.29 -31.20 5.46
C VAL A 477 12.41 -30.20 5.17
N LEU A 478 12.07 -28.91 5.09
CA LEU A 478 13.02 -27.88 4.68
C LEU A 478 14.11 -27.62 5.73
N ARG A 479 13.74 -27.53 7.01
CA ARG A 479 14.71 -27.26 8.09
C ARG A 479 15.49 -28.50 8.54
N ALA A 480 14.88 -29.68 8.58
CA ALA A 480 15.60 -30.90 8.97
C ALA A 480 16.65 -31.29 7.91
N GLY A 481 16.36 -31.07 6.62
CA GLY A 481 17.33 -31.25 5.54
C GLY A 481 18.54 -30.32 5.65
N ALA A 482 18.35 -29.06 6.04
CA ALA A 482 19.43 -28.11 6.24
C ALA A 482 20.37 -28.49 7.40
N VAL A 483 19.83 -29.05 8.50
CA VAL A 483 20.64 -29.55 9.63
C VAL A 483 21.45 -30.80 9.22
N LYS A 484 20.86 -31.72 8.44
CA LYS A 484 21.59 -32.88 7.88
C LYS A 484 22.68 -32.46 6.87
N ALA A 485 22.40 -31.50 5.99
CA ALA A 485 23.37 -30.99 5.03
C ALA A 485 24.55 -30.29 5.73
N LEU A 486 24.28 -29.43 6.72
CA LEU A 486 25.32 -28.78 7.52
C LEU A 486 26.14 -29.78 8.37
N GLY A 487 25.53 -30.87 8.82
CA GLY A 487 26.24 -31.98 9.48
C GLY A 487 27.15 -32.76 8.53
N SER A 488 26.70 -33.01 7.30
CA SER A 488 27.47 -33.70 6.27
C SER A 488 28.66 -32.88 5.75
N PHE A 489 28.51 -31.56 5.58
CA PHE A 489 29.63 -30.68 5.24
C PHE A 489 30.71 -30.60 6.33
N ARG A 490 30.33 -30.78 7.60
CA ARG A 490 31.28 -30.85 8.72
C ARG A 490 32.00 -32.20 8.84
N SER A 491 31.43 -33.28 8.29
CA SER A 491 32.09 -34.60 8.30
C SER A 491 33.01 -34.82 7.09
N GLN A 492 32.89 -34.02 6.03
CA GLN A 492 33.77 -34.09 4.86
C GLN A 492 35.00 -33.17 4.93
N SER A 493 35.12 -32.32 5.95
CA SER A 493 36.32 -31.49 6.18
C SER A 493 37.36 -32.15 7.11
N HIS A 494 37.19 -33.44 7.41
CA HIS A 494 38.11 -34.26 8.19
C HIS A 494 38.33 -35.61 7.47
N VAL A 495 38.91 -35.57 6.28
CA VAL A 495 39.70 -36.68 5.71
C VAL A 495 40.89 -36.07 4.99
#